data_AF-A0A9X6NBY6-F1
#
_entry.id   AF-A0A9X6NBY6-F1
#
_cell.length_a   1.000
_cell.length_b   1.000
_cell.length_c   1.000
_cell.angle_alpha   90.00
_cell.angle_beta   90.00
_cell.angle_gamma   90.00
#
_symmetry.space_group_name_H-M   'P 1'
#
loop_
_entity.id
_entity.type
_entity.pdbx_description
1 polymer ?
#
loop_
_entity_poly.entity_id
_entity_poly.type
_entity_poly.pdbx_seq_one_letter_code
_entity_poly.pdbx_strand_id
1 'polypeptide(L)' 'MKYFTRGWYKKMQVLEFVSFIESIKEWSEMDIQSLKEEIEERKIDLLKFLPESIYSIIQNIIV' A
#
# COMPACT_ATOMS: atom_id res chain seq x y z
N MET A 1 -0.68 -18.42 25.95
CA MET A 1 -1.20 -18.31 24.57
C MET A 1 -1.31 -19.71 23.95
N LYS A 2 -2.53 -20.29 23.88
CA LYS A 2 -2.75 -21.68 23.40
C LYS A 2 -3.19 -21.78 21.92
N TYR A 3 -3.24 -20.66 21.18
CA TYR A 3 -3.87 -20.61 19.86
C TYR A 3 -2.89 -20.65 18.68
N PHE A 4 -1.60 -20.44 18.92
CA PHE A 4 -0.57 -20.43 17.89
C PHE A 4 0.14 -21.79 17.83
N THR A 5 -0.56 -22.81 17.33
CA THR A 5 0.04 -24.15 17.13
C THR A 5 0.84 -24.20 15.82
N ARG A 6 1.74 -25.18 15.68
CA ARG A 6 2.45 -25.42 14.42
C ARG A 6 1.49 -25.64 13.24
N GLY A 7 0.33 -26.26 13.50
CA GLY A 7 -0.73 -26.44 12.50
C GLY A 7 -1.38 -25.11 12.09
N TRP A 8 -1.67 -24.24 13.07
CA TRP A 8 -2.18 -22.89 12.82
C TRP A 8 -1.18 -22.07 11.99
N TYR A 9 0.11 -22.11 12.33
CA TYR A 9 1.15 -21.37 11.62
C TYR A 9 1.28 -21.80 10.16
N LYS A 10 1.31 -23.12 9.89
CA LYS A 10 1.33 -23.64 8.52
C LYS A 10 0.10 -23.23 7.71
N LYS A 11 -1.08 -23.21 8.34
CA LYS A 11 -2.31 -22.76 7.69
C LYS A 11 -2.24 -21.27 7.33
N MET A 12 -1.70 -20.44 8.22
CA MET A 12 -1.52 -19.01 7.96
C MET A 12 -0.52 -18.76 6.83
N GLN A 13 0.61 -19.46 6.79
CA GLN A 13 1.59 -19.32 5.69
C GLN A 13 0.98 -19.62 4.31
N VAL A 14 0.12 -20.64 4.21
CA VAL A 14 -0.56 -20.97 2.94
C VAL A 14 -1.57 -19.90 2.57
N LEU A 15 -2.33 -19.38 3.54
CA LEU A 15 -3.29 -18.30 3.32
C LEU A 15 -2.59 -17.00 2.87
N GLU A 16 -1.50 -16.63 3.53
CA GLU A 16 -0.68 -15.47 3.16
C GLU A 16 -0.07 -15.62 1.76
N PHE A 17 0.38 -16.82 1.41
CA PHE A 17 0.91 -17.10 0.07
C PHE A 17 -0.16 -16.99 -1.01
N VAL A 18 -1.37 -17.54 -0.78
CA VAL A 18 -2.49 -17.42 -1.73
C VAL A 18 -2.92 -15.96 -1.88
N SER A 19 -3.08 -15.23 -0.77
CA SER A 19 -3.42 -13.80 -0.82
C SER A 19 -2.35 -12.99 -1.55
N PHE A 20 -1.07 -13.35 -1.41
CA PHE A 20 0.02 -12.69 -2.11
C PHE A 20 -0.06 -12.89 -3.64
N ILE A 21 -0.39 -14.10 -4.10
CA ILE A 21 -0.57 -14.36 -5.54
C ILE A 21 -1.79 -13.63 -6.09
N GLU A 22 -2.90 -13.61 -5.35
CA GLU A 22 -4.10 -12.83 -5.71
C GLU A 22 -3.77 -11.33 -5.79
N SER A 23 -3.02 -10.80 -4.82
CA SER A 23 -2.52 -9.42 -4.86
C SER A 23 -1.62 -9.18 -6.08
N ILE A 24 -0.67 -10.07 -6.42
CA ILE A 24 0.15 -9.87 -7.63
C ILE A 24 -0.72 -9.76 -8.89
N LYS A 25 -1.75 -10.61 -9.00
CA LYS A 25 -2.65 -10.59 -10.15
C LYS A 25 -3.44 -9.27 -10.20
N GLU A 26 -4.02 -8.86 -9.08
CA GLU A 26 -4.72 -7.58 -8.96
C GLU A 26 -3.81 -6.40 -9.35
N TRP A 27 -2.57 -6.39 -8.86
CA TRP A 27 -1.59 -5.35 -9.16
C TRP A 27 -1.15 -5.35 -10.63
N SER A 28 -1.13 -6.51 -11.28
CA SER A 28 -0.81 -6.62 -12.71
C SER A 28 -1.90 -6.07 -13.62
N GLU A 29 -3.14 -6.02 -13.12
CA GLU A 29 -4.31 -5.49 -13.83
C GLU A 29 -4.53 -3.99 -13.53
N MET A 30 -3.79 -3.42 -12.58
CA MET A 30 -3.88 -2.01 -12.21
C MET A 30 -3.21 -1.09 -13.23
N ASP A 31 -3.88 0.00 -13.58
CA ASP A 31 -3.27 1.08 -14.34
C ASP A 31 -2.38 1.94 -13.43
N ILE A 32 -1.08 1.60 -13.44
CA ILE A 32 -0.05 2.29 -12.65
C ILE A 32 0.00 3.78 -12.98
N GLN A 33 -0.29 4.18 -14.22
CA GLN A 33 -0.21 5.57 -14.64
C GLN A 33 -1.36 6.38 -14.02
N SER A 34 -2.58 5.85 -14.07
CA SER A 34 -3.74 6.46 -13.40
C SER A 34 -3.53 6.62 -11.89
N LEU A 35 -2.91 5.63 -11.24
CA LEU A 35 -2.62 5.70 -9.81
C LEU A 35 -1.56 6.75 -9.45
N LYS A 36 -0.55 6.93 -10.31
CA LYS A 36 0.46 7.98 -10.12
C LYS A 36 -0.17 9.36 -10.23
N GLU A 37 -1.07 9.57 -11.20
CA GLU A 37 -1.81 10.81 -11.36
C GLU A 37 -2.70 11.09 -10.15
N GLU A 38 -3.44 10.09 -9.67
CA GLU A 38 -4.27 10.20 -8.47
C GLU A 38 -3.46 10.55 -7.22
N ILE A 39 -2.26 9.96 -7.05
CA ILE A 39 -1.37 10.29 -5.93
C ILE A 39 -0.94 11.75 -5.98
N GLU A 40 -0.59 12.28 -7.15
CA GLU A 40 -0.19 13.69 -7.28
C GLU A 40 -1.35 14.65 -7.02
N GLU A 41 -2.56 14.34 -7.49
CA GLU A 41 -3.77 15.11 -7.16
C GLU A 41 -4.02 15.13 -5.65
N ARG A 42 -3.95 13.97 -5.00
CA ARG A 42 -4.13 13.85 -3.54
C ARG A 42 -3.02 14.54 -2.74
N LYS A 43 -1.78 14.54 -3.23
CA LYS A 43 -0.68 15.30 -2.63
C LYS A 43 -1.01 16.79 -2.65
N ILE A 44 -1.42 17.33 -3.79
CA ILE A 44 -1.80 18.75 -3.91
C ILE A 44 -2.94 19.10 -2.95
N ASP A 45 -3.96 18.25 -2.86
CA ASP A 45 -5.07 18.45 -1.93
C ASP A 45 -4.62 18.40 -0.46
N LEU A 46 -3.74 17.46 -0.10
CA LEU A 46 -3.19 17.34 1.25
C LEU A 46 -2.44 18.61 1.66
N LEU A 47 -1.64 19.19 0.76
CA LEU A 47 -0.89 20.42 1.04
C LEU A 47 -1.81 21.58 1.46
N LYS A 48 -3.04 21.66 0.92
CA LYS A 48 -4.01 22.71 1.30
C LYS A 48 -4.37 22.72 2.79
N PHE A 49 -4.17 21.58 3.48
CA PHE A 49 -4.50 21.43 4.90
C PHE A 49 -3.30 21.49 5.83
N LEU A 50 -2.08 21.60 5.29
CA LEU A 50 -0.84 21.53 6.05
C LEU A 50 -0.09 22.87 6.06
N PRO A 51 0.76 23.12 7.07
CA PRO A 51 1.67 24.26 7.05
C PRO A 51 2.71 24.15 5.92
N GLU A 52 3.05 25.27 5.30
CA GLU A 52 4.04 25.36 4.22
C GLU A 52 5.41 24.77 4.58
N SER A 53 5.78 24.79 5.86
CA SER A 53 7.04 24.22 6.37
C SER A 53 7.17 22.71 6.11
N ILE A 54 6.08 21.99 5.86
CA ILE A 54 6.05 20.55 5.63
C ILE A 54 6.00 20.21 4.12
N TYR A 55 5.77 21.20 3.25
CA TYR A 55 5.53 20.95 1.81
C TYR A 55 6.71 20.27 1.14
N SER A 56 7.94 20.66 1.48
CA SER A 56 9.17 20.06 0.93
C SER A 56 9.32 18.59 1.31
N ILE A 57 8.83 18.18 2.48
CA ILE A 57 8.88 16.78 2.93
C ILE A 57 7.93 15.93 2.07
N ILE A 58 6.72 16.45 1.81
CA ILE A 58 5.68 15.73 1.06
C ILE A 58 6.01 15.65 -0.44
N GLN A 59 6.55 16.73 -1.01
CA GLN A 59 6.98 16.76 -2.41
C GLN A 59 8.14 15.80 -2.69
N ASN A 60 9.01 15.54 -1.70
CA ASN A 60 10.14 14.62 -1.82
C ASN A 60 9.76 13.14 -1.59
N ILE A 61 8.49 12.81 -1.33
CA ILE A 61 8.02 11.42 -1.30
C ILE A 61 7.97 10.89 -2.73
N ILE A 62 9.04 10.20 -3.13
CA ILE A 62 9.15 9.49 -4.42
C ILE A 62 8.32 8.20 -4.33
N VAL A 63 7.46 7.98 -5.32
CA VAL A 63 6.70 6.73 -5.55
C VAL A 63 7.32 5.97 -6.72
#